data_AF-A0A1G1Z1Y3-F1
#
_entry.id   AF-A0A1G1Z1Y3-F1
#
_cell.length_a   1.000
_cell.length_b   1.000
_cell.length_c   1.000
_cell.angle_alpha   90.00
_cell.angle_beta   90.00
_cell.angle_gamma   90.00
#
_symmetry.space_group_name_H-M   'P 1'
#
loop_
_entity.id
_entity.type
_entity.pdbx_description
1 polymer ?
#
loop_
_entity_poly.entity_id
_entity_poly.type
_entity_poly.pdbx_seq_one_letter_code
_entity_poly.pdbx_strand_id
1 'polypeptide(L)'
;MNKPKFQPVSLVELNQKLNDEAKRLVREKEGGIAKLVSKKANLKGNSTLIFKKKDGTEVILSFRLNENGNLRFAYDKKYFNK
;
A
#
# COMPACT_ATOMS: atom_id res chain seq x y z
N MET A 1 22.22 -25.06 -1.08
CA MET A 1 20.99 -24.27 -0.80
C MET A 1 20.97 -23.08 -1.74
N ASN A 2 20.05 -23.06 -2.71
CA ASN A 2 19.89 -21.93 -3.62
C ASN A 2 19.28 -20.76 -2.84
N LYS A 3 20.09 -19.74 -2.55
CA LYS A 3 19.59 -18.47 -2.01
C LYS A 3 18.61 -17.89 -3.04
N PRO A 4 17.40 -17.46 -2.65
CA PRO A 4 16.47 -16.84 -3.59
C PRO A 4 17.14 -15.61 -4.21
N LYS A 5 17.28 -15.62 -5.54
CA LYS A 5 17.80 -14.46 -6.28
C LYS A 5 16.79 -13.32 -6.10
N PHE A 6 17.25 -12.24 -5.49
CA PHE A 6 16.51 -10.97 -5.43
C PHE A 6 16.20 -10.53 -6.87
N GLN A 7 14.93 -10.62 -7.27
CA GLN A 7 14.46 -10.04 -8.52
C GLN A 7 13.84 -8.68 -8.19
N PRO A 8 14.36 -7.59 -8.79
CA PRO A 8 13.78 -6.28 -8.58
C PRO A 8 12.34 -6.26 -9.11
N VAL A 9 11.40 -5.91 -8.24
CA VAL A 9 9.98 -5.81 -8.57
C VAL A 9 9.79 -4.76 -9.67
N SER A 10 9.05 -5.10 -10.72
CA SER A 10 8.71 -4.16 -11.78
C SER A 10 7.58 -3.22 -11.36
N LEU A 11 7.41 -2.08 -12.05
CA LEU A 11 6.29 -1.16 -11.78
C LEU A 11 4.93 -1.83 -12.01
N VAL A 12 4.85 -2.75 -12.97
CA VAL A 12 3.65 -3.54 -13.27
C VAL A 12 3.31 -4.46 -12.10
N GLU A 13 4.29 -5.19 -11.59
CA GLU A 13 4.10 -6.09 -10.46
C GLU A 13 3.76 -5.32 -9.17
N LEU A 14 4.42 -4.19 -8.92
CA LEU A 14 4.06 -3.30 -7.81
C LEU A 14 2.61 -2.80 -7.92
N ASN A 15 2.19 -2.40 -9.12
CA ASN A 15 0.81 -1.98 -9.36
C ASN A 15 -0.20 -3.10 -9.09
N GLN A 16 0.13 -4.33 -9.45
CA GLN A 16 -0.70 -5.51 -9.19
C GLN A 16 -0.81 -5.76 -7.69
N LYS A 17 0.33 -5.83 -6.98
CA LYS A 17 0.37 -5.99 -5.53
C LYS A 17 -0.46 -4.94 -4.80
N LEU A 18 -0.36 -3.67 -5.20
CA LEU A 18 -1.13 -2.58 -4.62
C LEU A 18 -2.64 -2.69 -4.91
N ASN A 19 -3.01 -3.24 -6.09
CA ASN A 19 -4.42 -3.49 -6.42
C ASN A 19 -5.01 -4.60 -5.53
N ASP A 20 -4.26 -5.67 -5.34
CA ASP A 20 -4.70 -6.81 -4.53
C ASP A 20 -4.84 -6.39 -3.06
N GLU A 21 -3.89 -5.61 -2.56
CA GLU A 21 -3.96 -5.03 -1.21
C GLU A 21 -5.14 -4.06 -1.06
N ALA A 22 -5.38 -3.19 -2.05
CA ALA A 22 -6.54 -2.29 -2.03
C ALA A 22 -7.87 -3.05 -1.98
N LYS A 23 -8.00 -4.13 -2.76
CA LYS A 23 -9.18 -5.00 -2.74
C LYS A 23 -9.35 -5.69 -1.39
N ARG A 24 -8.26 -6.20 -0.80
CA ARG A 24 -8.27 -6.80 0.55
C ARG A 24 -8.80 -5.82 1.59
N LEU A 25 -8.24 -4.61 1.64
CA LEU A 25 -8.63 -3.56 2.59
C LEU A 25 -10.10 -3.16 2.48
N VAL A 26 -10.60 -2.99 1.25
CA VAL A 26 -12.01 -2.68 1.00
C VAL A 26 -12.92 -3.84 1.41
N ARG A 27 -12.55 -5.07 1.05
CA ARG A 27 -13.33 -6.28 1.37
C ARG A 27 -13.44 -6.48 2.89
N GLU A 28 -12.34 -6.29 3.60
CA GLU A 28 -12.26 -6.48 5.05
C GLU A 28 -12.79 -5.26 5.83
N LYS A 29 -13.15 -4.17 5.14
CA LYS A 29 -13.63 -2.91 5.73
C LYS A 29 -12.67 -2.38 6.81
N GLU A 30 -11.38 -2.62 6.63
CA GLU A 30 -10.34 -2.30 7.60
C GLU A 30 -10.37 -0.78 7.89
N GLY A 31 -10.44 -0.38 9.16
CA GLY A 31 -10.51 1.03 9.55
C GLY A 31 -11.74 1.80 9.04
N GLY A 32 -12.80 1.11 8.60
CA GLY A 32 -14.01 1.72 8.05
C GLY A 32 -13.92 2.10 6.56
N ILE A 33 -12.90 1.61 5.84
CA ILE A 33 -12.73 1.81 4.41
C ILE A 33 -13.95 1.26 3.65
N ALA A 34 -14.51 2.07 2.75
CA ALA A 34 -15.65 1.70 1.92
C ALA A 34 -15.27 1.49 0.45
N LYS A 35 -14.37 2.32 -0.09
CA LYS A 35 -13.90 2.18 -1.49
C LYS A 35 -12.50 2.75 -1.70
N LEU A 36 -11.81 2.22 -2.69
CA LEU A 36 -10.60 2.84 -3.24
C LEU A 36 -10.99 4.05 -4.10
N VAL A 37 -10.26 5.16 -3.96
CA VAL A 37 -10.41 6.38 -4.75
C VAL A 37 -9.28 6.49 -5.77
N SER A 38 -8.04 6.33 -5.32
CA SER A 38 -6.87 6.51 -6.18
C SER A 38 -5.68 5.70 -5.70
N LYS A 39 -4.74 5.45 -6.61
CA LYS A 39 -3.48 4.74 -6.37
C LYS A 39 -2.34 5.44 -7.11
N LYS A 40 -1.17 5.48 -6.47
CA LYS A 40 0.10 5.86 -7.11
C LYS A 40 1.18 4.87 -6.72
N ALA A 41 1.75 4.18 -7.71
CA ALA A 41 2.87 3.26 -7.50
C ALA A 41 4.21 3.98 -7.67
N ASN A 42 5.18 3.67 -6.81
CA ASN A 42 6.54 4.20 -6.87
C ASN A 42 7.55 3.12 -6.43
N LEU A 43 8.50 2.78 -7.32
CA LEU A 43 9.55 1.79 -7.05
C LEU A 43 10.68 2.31 -6.16
N LYS A 44 10.95 3.63 -6.18
CA LYS A 44 12.07 4.27 -5.48
C LYS A 44 11.62 5.05 -4.24
N GLY A 45 10.38 4.84 -3.79
CA GLY A 45 9.80 5.60 -2.68
C GLY A 45 8.48 5.00 -2.20
N ASN A 46 7.66 5.81 -1.54
CA ASN A 46 6.36 5.36 -1.06
C ASN A 46 5.35 5.33 -2.20
N SER A 47 4.65 4.22 -2.32
CA SER A 47 3.41 4.10 -3.07
C SER A 47 2.25 4.51 -2.16
N THR A 48 1.19 5.08 -2.72
CA THR A 48 0.05 5.57 -1.94
C THR A 48 -1.25 4.98 -2.45
N LEU A 49 -2.12 4.59 -1.52
CA LEU A 49 -3.52 4.24 -1.78
C LEU A 49 -4.41 5.23 -1.03
N ILE A 50 -5.35 5.84 -1.74
CA ILE A 50 -6.32 6.77 -1.17
C ILE A 50 -7.67 6.07 -1.16
N PHE A 51 -8.29 6.02 0.00
CA PHE A 51 -9.59 5.39 0.23
C PHE A 51 -10.59 6.40 0.77
N LYS A 52 -11.88 6.12 0.55
CA LYS A 52 -12.99 6.81 1.21
C LYS A 52 -13.65 5.89 2.22
N LYS A 53 -13.85 6.37 3.44
CA LYS A 53 -14.62 5.71 4.49
C LYS A 53 -16.12 5.94 4.30
N LYS A 54 -16.93 5.19 5.05
CA LYS A 54 -18.40 5.32 5.05
C LYS A 54 -18.89 6.69 5.52
N ASP A 55 -18.18 7.33 6.45
CA ASP A 55 -18.49 8.67 6.97
C ASP A 55 -18.10 9.80 5.99
N GLY A 56 -17.53 9.45 4.84
CA GLY A 56 -17.07 10.40 3.83
C GLY A 56 -15.61 10.84 3.97
N THR A 57 -14.94 10.50 5.07
CA THR A 57 -13.53 10.83 5.32
C THR A 57 -12.62 10.10 4.33
N GLU A 58 -11.59 10.78 3.84
CA GLU A 58 -10.53 10.16 3.05
C GLU A 58 -9.37 9.70 3.92
N VAL A 59 -8.84 8.52 3.63
CA VAL A 59 -7.65 7.97 4.28
C VAL A 59 -6.60 7.67 3.23
N ILE A 60 -5.38 8.13 3.50
CA ILE A 60 -4.22 7.87 2.67
C ILE A 60 -3.36 6.85 3.39
N LEU A 61 -3.13 5.71 2.75
CA LEU A 61 -2.23 4.67 3.22
C LEU A 61 -0.98 4.67 2.34
N SER A 62 0.18 4.76 2.98
CA SER A 62 1.47 4.71 2.30
C SER A 62 2.07 3.31 2.43
N PHE A 63 2.65 2.80 1.34
CA PHE A 63 3.28 1.49 1.25
C PHE A 63 4.66 1.60 0.65
N ARG A 64 5.57 0.72 1.07
CA ARG A 64 6.89 0.58 0.46
C ARG A 64 7.18 -0.90 0.24
N LEU A 65 7.97 -1.18 -0.80
CA LEU A 65 8.57 -2.51 -0.99
C LEU A 65 9.68 -2.71 0.05
N ASN A 66 9.67 -3.84 0.74
CA ASN A 66 10.82 -4.26 1.52
C ASN A 66 11.90 -4.91 0.62
N GLU A 67 13.01 -5.31 1.23
CA GLU A 67 14.13 -5.99 0.56
C GLU A 67 13.75 -7.33 -0.10
N ASN A 68 12.55 -7.86 0.16
CA ASN A 68 12.03 -9.07 -0.47
C ASN A 68 10.99 -8.76 -1.57
N GLY A 69 10.76 -7.47 -1.88
CA GLY A 69 9.76 -7.06 -2.86
C GLY A 69 8.31 -7.21 -2.39
N ASN A 70 8.08 -7.34 -1.08
CA ASN A 70 6.75 -7.39 -0.49
C ASN A 70 6.28 -6.01 -0.06
N LEU A 71 4.98 -5.74 -0.19
CA LEU A 71 4.38 -4.52 0.33
C LEU A 71 4.41 -4.54 1.86
N ARG A 72 4.85 -3.43 2.44
CA ARG A 72 4.67 -3.12 3.86
C ARG A 72 4.12 -1.72 4.00
N PHE A 73 3.31 -1.50 5.04
CA PHE A 73 2.91 -0.15 5.42
C PHE A 73 4.18 0.69 5.68
N ALA A 74 4.29 1.78 4.94
CA ALA A 74 5.26 2.81 5.23
C ALA A 74 4.64 3.67 6.34
N TYR A 75 4.75 3.20 7.59
CA TYR A 75 4.50 4.06 8.74
C TYR A 75 5.57 5.15 8.71
N ASP A 76 5.22 6.32 8.20
CA ASP A 76 5.88 7.53 8.69
C ASP A 76 5.55 7.56 10.18
N LYS A 77 6.53 7.29 11.06
CA LYS A 77 6.48 7.74 12.46
C LYS A 77 6.52 9.27 12.46
N LYS A 78 5.53 9.92 11.84
CA LYS A 78 5.21 11.30 12.15
C LYS A 78 4.29 11.22 13.33
N TYR A 79 4.91 11.39 14.50
CA TYR A 79 4.24 11.87 15.70
C TYR A 79 3.27 12.97 15.26
N PHE A 80 1.98 12.65 15.17
CA PHE A 80 0.96 13.67 15.37
C PHE A 80 1.00 13.93 16.87
N ASN A 81 1.88 14.84 17.27
CA ASN A 81 1.76 15.45 18.59
C ASN A 81 0.38 16.10 18.60
N LYS A 82 -0.38 15.69 19.60
CA LYS A 82 -1.71 16.15 19.93
C LYS A 82 -1.71 17.63 20.27
#